data_AF-A0A3Q1FJX9-F1
#
_entry.id   AF-A0A3Q1FJX9-F1
#
_cell.length_a   1.000
_cell.length_b   1.000
_cell.length_c   1.000
_cell.angle_alpha   90.00
_cell.angle_beta   90.00
_cell.angle_gamma   90.00
#
_symmetry.space_group_name_H-M   'P 1'
#
loop_
_entity.id
_entity.type
_entity.pdbx_description
1 polymer ?
#
loop_
_entity_poly.entity_id
_entity_poly.type
_entity_poly.pdbx_seq_one_letter_code
_entity_poly.pdbx_strand_id
1 'polypeptide(L)'
;TVTFSSRLDKVDKSCFKYHTSKYKLEATNDTDLPFRKGDRLKVLQENGEWWLAKSLVSGQEGFIPSNYVARADTLEVENRRETERLLMVPGNKPGAFLVRESETYKEGDVVKHYKIRCLDKGGYYISPSNTFSTLQELVRYYSRTADGLCQRLYAPCKPRAPQQPWAHDEWEIPRETLKMVKKLGAGQFGEVWMGKFYLPPTFYTPRHRSFRSGSPPQVTTRTTRKWP
;
A
#
# COMPACT_ATOMS: atom_id res chain seq x y z
N THR A 1 -16.26 -13.15 -5.95
CA THR A 1 -15.02 -12.34 -6.03
C THR A 1 -13.85 -13.28 -6.24
N VAL A 2 -12.88 -12.91 -7.08
CA VAL A 2 -11.88 -13.85 -7.60
C VAL A 2 -10.49 -13.41 -7.16
N THR A 3 -9.68 -14.33 -6.66
CA THR A 3 -8.25 -14.04 -6.45
C THR A 3 -7.42 -15.03 -7.22
N PHE A 4 -6.30 -14.54 -7.72
CA PHE A 4 -5.31 -15.37 -8.36
C PHE A 4 -4.08 -15.46 -7.47
N SER A 5 -3.61 -16.68 -7.27
CA SER A 5 -2.48 -17.00 -6.40
C SER A 5 -1.39 -17.64 -7.26
N SER A 6 -0.28 -16.94 -7.51
CA SER A 6 0.87 -17.50 -8.23
C SER A 6 1.97 -17.93 -7.26
N ARG A 7 2.59 -19.10 -7.50
CA ARG A 7 3.92 -19.41 -6.95
C ARG A 7 4.94 -18.95 -7.98
N LEU A 8 5.55 -17.79 -7.76
CA LEU A 8 6.67 -17.30 -8.58
C LEU A 8 7.99 -17.81 -7.98
N ASP A 9 8.18 -19.14 -7.96
CA ASP A 9 9.38 -19.73 -7.33
C ASP A 9 10.66 -19.56 -8.18
N LYS A 10 10.65 -18.79 -9.28
CA LYS A 10 11.82 -18.61 -10.16
C LYS A 10 11.86 -17.26 -10.89
N VAL A 11 11.70 -16.14 -10.20
CA VAL A 11 12.22 -14.86 -10.73
C VAL A 11 13.55 -14.60 -10.05
N ASP A 12 14.63 -14.56 -10.83
CA ASP A 12 15.97 -14.24 -10.33
C ASP A 12 15.93 -12.91 -9.56
N LYS A 13 16.13 -13.01 -8.24
CA LYS A 13 16.10 -11.88 -7.31
C LYS A 13 17.22 -10.86 -7.58
N SER A 14 18.19 -11.18 -8.45
CA SER A 14 19.34 -10.33 -8.75
C SER A 14 19.05 -9.16 -9.72
N CYS A 15 17.94 -9.19 -10.48
CA CYS A 15 17.56 -8.13 -11.43
C CYS A 15 16.83 -6.93 -10.77
N PHE A 16 16.29 -7.10 -9.56
CA PHE A 16 15.38 -6.13 -8.92
C PHE A 16 16.12 -5.00 -8.21
N LYS A 17 16.60 -4.01 -8.98
CA LYS A 17 17.26 -2.82 -8.40
C LYS A 17 16.32 -1.66 -8.10
N TYR A 18 15.04 -1.76 -8.49
CA TYR A 18 14.13 -0.61 -8.52
C TYR A 18 12.72 -0.94 -8.04
N HIS A 19 12.11 0.04 -7.38
CA HIS A 19 10.72 0.08 -6.97
C HIS A 19 9.96 1.11 -7.81
N THR A 20 8.67 0.90 -7.96
CA THR A 20 7.73 1.82 -8.61
C THR A 20 6.77 2.34 -7.55
N SER A 21 6.57 3.66 -7.51
CA SER A 21 5.61 4.28 -6.60
C SER A 21 4.17 3.98 -7.01
N LYS A 22 3.36 3.57 -6.04
CA LYS A 22 1.94 3.24 -6.22
C LYS A 22 1.04 4.45 -6.01
N TYR A 23 1.53 5.40 -5.23
CA TYR A 23 0.82 6.60 -4.81
C TYR A 23 1.74 7.82 -4.92
N LYS A 24 1.15 9.01 -4.74
CA LYS A 24 1.89 10.26 -4.63
C LYS A 24 2.28 10.46 -3.16
N LEU A 25 3.52 10.86 -2.90
CA LEU A 25 3.94 11.40 -1.61
C LEU A 25 4.18 12.90 -1.74
N GLU A 26 3.57 13.67 -0.85
CA GLU A 26 3.95 15.07 -0.63
C GLU A 26 4.96 15.08 0.52
N ALA A 27 6.09 15.75 0.31
CA ALA A 27 7.10 15.91 1.36
C ALA A 27 6.44 16.58 2.56
N THR A 28 6.52 15.92 3.70
CA THR A 28 5.97 16.39 4.96
C THR A 28 7.08 17.07 5.75
N ASN A 29 8.31 16.54 5.65
CA ASN A 29 9.54 17.07 6.24
C ASN A 29 10.64 17.24 5.16
N ASP A 30 11.71 17.98 5.46
CA ASP A 30 12.83 18.24 4.53
C ASP A 30 13.66 17.01 4.18
N THR A 31 13.53 15.94 4.96
CA THR A 31 14.22 14.66 4.77
C THR A 31 13.42 13.70 3.89
N ASP A 32 12.14 14.01 3.60
CA ASP A 32 11.28 13.19 2.76
C ASP A 32 11.65 13.35 1.29
N LEU A 33 11.58 12.25 0.54
CA LEU A 33 11.71 12.28 -0.90
C LEU A 33 10.31 12.33 -1.55
N PRO A 34 9.85 13.48 -2.08
CA PRO A 34 8.57 13.55 -2.76
C PRO A 34 8.60 12.81 -4.10
N PHE A 35 7.50 12.11 -4.43
CA PHE A 35 7.36 11.40 -5.70
C PHE A 35 5.90 11.37 -6.17
N ARG A 36 5.71 11.19 -7.48
CA ARG A 36 4.41 10.97 -8.11
C ARG A 36 4.18 9.48 -8.30
N LYS A 37 2.93 9.08 -8.49
CA LYS A 37 2.57 7.69 -8.84
C LYS A 37 3.25 7.29 -10.17
N GLY A 38 3.92 6.15 -10.17
CA GLY A 38 4.64 5.59 -11.32
C GLY A 38 6.14 5.92 -11.37
N ASP A 39 6.63 6.79 -10.48
CA ASP A 39 8.04 7.13 -10.40
C ASP A 39 8.88 5.90 -10.00
N ARG A 40 10.04 5.77 -10.64
CA ARG A 40 11.00 4.71 -10.33
C ARG A 40 12.00 5.18 -9.28
N LEU A 41 12.11 4.40 -8.21
CA LEU A 41 12.88 4.69 -7.02
C LEU A 41 13.87 3.55 -6.77
N LYS A 42 15.13 3.88 -6.51
CA LYS A 42 16.14 2.92 -6.07
C LYS A 42 16.20 2.94 -4.55
N VAL A 43 15.80 1.85 -3.90
CA VAL A 43 15.91 1.73 -2.44
C VAL A 43 17.36 1.48 -2.07
N LEU A 44 17.86 2.28 -1.12
CA LEU A 44 19.23 2.23 -0.61
C LEU A 44 19.30 1.52 0.75
N GLN A 45 18.28 1.71 1.60
CA GLN A 45 18.17 1.06 2.92
C GLN A 45 16.71 0.71 3.24
N GLU A 46 16.45 -0.51 3.73
CA GLU A 46 15.12 -1.05 4.04
C GLU A 46 14.91 -1.18 5.57
N ASN A 47 14.89 -0.06 6.29
CA ASN A 47 14.79 -0.06 7.76
C ASN A 47 13.39 0.36 8.24
N GLY A 48 12.59 -0.59 8.73
CA GLY A 48 11.27 -0.26 9.30
C GLY A 48 10.25 0.19 8.24
N GLU A 49 9.40 1.16 8.61
CA GLU A 49 8.30 1.66 7.76
C GLU A 49 8.75 2.74 6.76
N TRP A 50 9.90 3.39 6.99
CA TRP A 50 10.48 4.41 6.11
C TRP A 50 11.82 3.96 5.56
N TRP A 51 11.93 3.92 4.24
CA TRP A 51 13.12 3.49 3.54
C TRP A 51 13.87 4.68 2.97
N LEU A 52 15.20 4.61 2.98
CA LEU A 52 16.02 5.59 2.26
C LEU A 52 16.05 5.20 0.79
N ALA A 53 15.66 6.11 -0.09
CA ALA A 53 15.61 5.86 -1.52
C ALA A 53 16.18 7.02 -2.34
N LYS A 54 16.51 6.73 -3.60
CA LYS A 54 16.93 7.68 -4.62
C LYS A 54 15.92 7.71 -5.76
N SER A 55 15.45 8.89 -6.13
CA SER A 55 14.62 9.08 -7.31
C SER A 55 15.46 8.96 -8.58
N LEU A 56 15.04 8.10 -9.51
CA LEU A 56 15.69 8.03 -10.83
C LEU A 56 15.32 9.20 -11.74
N VAL A 57 14.25 9.93 -11.42
CA VAL A 57 13.77 11.06 -12.21
C VAL A 57 14.48 12.35 -11.79
N SER A 58 14.53 12.63 -10.49
CA SER A 58 15.14 13.86 -9.96
C SER A 58 16.59 13.68 -9.49
N GLY A 59 17.06 12.45 -9.30
CA GLY A 59 18.37 12.15 -8.72
C GLY A 59 18.47 12.41 -7.22
N GLN A 60 17.41 12.95 -6.59
CA GLN A 60 17.39 13.27 -5.16
C GLN A 60 17.26 12.02 -4.30
N GLU A 61 17.80 12.11 -3.09
CA GLU A 61 17.77 11.08 -2.06
C GLU A 61 16.97 11.58 -0.85
N GLY A 62 16.24 10.68 -0.21
CA GLY A 62 15.44 10.99 0.98
C GLY A 62 14.56 9.81 1.39
N PHE A 63 13.81 9.99 2.46
CA PHE A 63 12.98 8.94 3.03
C PHE A 63 11.64 8.79 2.32
N ILE A 64 11.22 7.55 2.15
CA ILE A 64 9.94 7.19 1.54
C ILE A 64 9.21 6.16 2.41
N PRO A 65 7.88 6.20 2.50
CA PRO A 65 7.12 5.13 3.13
C PRO A 65 7.20 3.85 2.30
N SER A 66 7.56 2.73 2.94
CA SER A 66 7.65 1.43 2.27
C SER A 66 6.34 0.99 1.63
N ASN A 67 5.20 1.31 2.26
CA ASN A 67 3.86 0.99 1.76
C ASN A 67 3.44 1.82 0.53
N TYR A 68 4.17 2.88 0.19
CA TYR A 68 3.88 3.72 -0.98
C TYR A 68 4.52 3.19 -2.27
N VAL A 69 5.40 2.19 -2.17
CA VAL A 69 6.18 1.64 -3.28
C VAL A 69 5.99 0.13 -3.40
N ALA A 70 6.14 -0.39 -4.62
CA ALA A 70 6.19 -1.83 -4.88
C ALA A 70 7.41 -2.12 -5.76
N ARG A 71 7.99 -3.32 -5.64
CA ARG A 71 9.10 -3.70 -6.52
C ARG A 71 8.59 -3.73 -7.97
N ALA A 72 9.41 -3.24 -8.89
CA ALA A 72 8.97 -2.87 -10.25
C ALA A 72 8.29 -3.99 -11.05
N ASP A 73 8.49 -5.27 -10.67
CA ASP A 73 7.94 -6.43 -11.39
C ASP A 73 7.27 -7.49 -10.49
N THR A 74 7.02 -7.22 -9.20
CA THR A 74 6.30 -8.17 -8.33
C THR A 74 4.86 -7.72 -8.07
N LEU A 75 3.94 -8.66 -8.21
CA LEU A 75 2.59 -8.55 -7.67
C LEU A 75 2.69 -8.44 -6.15
N GLU A 76 1.98 -7.47 -5.56
CA GLU A 76 2.06 -7.23 -4.11
C GLU A 76 1.73 -8.50 -3.31
N VAL A 77 2.56 -8.75 -2.29
CA VAL A 77 2.36 -9.82 -1.32
C VAL A 77 1.32 -9.36 -0.31
N GLU A 78 0.05 -9.39 -0.69
CA GLU A 78 -1.03 -9.30 0.28
C GLU A 78 -1.31 -10.68 0.86
N ASN A 79 -1.30 -10.79 2.19
CA ASN A 79 -1.70 -12.05 2.84
C ASN A 79 -3.19 -12.32 2.59
N ARG A 80 -3.58 -13.59 2.64
CA ARG A 80 -4.95 -14.02 2.30
C ARG A 80 -6.04 -13.25 3.06
N ARG A 81 -5.83 -13.03 4.37
CA ARG A 81 -6.82 -12.40 5.25
C ARG A 81 -7.04 -10.95 4.87
N GLU A 82 -5.99 -10.20 4.55
CA GLU A 82 -6.12 -8.83 4.08
C GLU A 82 -6.74 -8.78 2.68
N THR A 83 -6.38 -9.69 1.77
CA THR A 83 -7.04 -9.78 0.46
C THR A 83 -8.54 -10.04 0.57
N GLU A 84 -8.97 -11.00 1.40
CA GLU A 84 -10.40 -11.26 1.64
C GLU A 84 -11.08 -10.01 2.20
N ARG A 85 -10.46 -9.33 3.18
CA ARG A 85 -10.98 -8.10 3.79
C ARG A 85 -11.13 -6.99 2.74
N LEU A 86 -10.12 -6.79 1.89
CA LEU A 86 -10.10 -5.77 0.83
C LEU A 86 -11.18 -6.03 -0.20
N LEU A 87 -11.34 -7.30 -0.63
CA LEU A 87 -12.34 -7.70 -1.60
C LEU A 87 -13.77 -7.56 -1.08
N MET A 88 -13.96 -7.67 0.24
CA MET A 88 -15.25 -7.51 0.90
C MET A 88 -15.59 -6.06 1.28
N VAL A 89 -14.71 -5.08 1.00
CA VAL A 89 -15.00 -3.65 1.27
C VAL A 89 -16.23 -3.20 0.47
N PRO A 90 -17.18 -2.47 1.11
CA PRO A 90 -18.31 -1.85 0.41
C PRO A 90 -17.83 -0.99 -0.77
N GLY A 91 -18.37 -1.28 -1.96
CA GLY A 91 -18.01 -0.58 -3.19
C GLY A 91 -17.19 -1.39 -4.18
N ASN A 92 -16.76 -2.61 -3.83
CA ASN A 92 -16.37 -3.61 -4.82
C ASN A 92 -17.63 -4.27 -5.41
N LYS A 93 -17.64 -4.47 -6.73
CA LYS A 93 -18.72 -5.18 -7.43
C LYS A 93 -18.38 -6.68 -7.55
N PRO A 94 -19.39 -7.56 -7.73
CA PRO A 94 -19.13 -8.95 -8.07
C PRO A 94 -18.16 -9.06 -9.27
N GLY A 95 -17.19 -9.98 -9.17
CA GLY A 95 -16.10 -10.08 -10.14
C GLY A 95 -14.91 -9.16 -9.87
N ALA A 96 -14.89 -8.42 -8.75
CA ALA A 96 -13.68 -7.77 -8.28
C ALA A 96 -12.53 -8.80 -8.09
N PHE A 97 -11.29 -8.40 -8.38
CA PHE A 97 -10.17 -9.34 -8.32
C PHE A 97 -8.83 -8.74 -7.89
N LEU A 98 -7.96 -9.61 -7.38
CA LEU A 98 -6.57 -9.32 -7.03
C LEU A 98 -5.67 -10.50 -7.42
N VAL A 99 -4.48 -10.22 -7.94
CA VAL A 99 -3.44 -11.23 -8.19
C VAL A 99 -2.36 -11.03 -7.12
N ARG A 100 -2.00 -12.09 -6.40
CA ARG A 100 -1.04 -12.05 -5.26
C ARG A 100 -0.11 -13.26 -5.24
N GLU A 101 0.98 -13.14 -4.49
CA GLU A 101 1.84 -14.26 -4.15
C GLU A 101 1.19 -15.17 -3.07
N SER A 102 1.44 -16.47 -3.16
CA SER A 102 0.66 -17.51 -2.47
C SER A 102 1.23 -17.87 -1.09
N GLU A 103 0.46 -17.74 0.01
CA GLU A 103 0.91 -18.22 1.33
C GLU A 103 0.42 -19.61 1.76
N THR A 104 -0.78 -20.11 1.41
CA THR A 104 -1.18 -21.52 1.70
C THR A 104 -2.58 -21.85 1.18
N TYR A 105 -2.83 -23.14 0.95
CA TYR A 105 -4.09 -23.71 0.47
C TYR A 105 -5.03 -24.00 1.65
N LYS A 106 -5.96 -23.09 1.91
CA LYS A 106 -7.23 -23.43 2.56
C LYS A 106 -8.31 -22.71 1.78
N GLU A 107 -9.40 -23.39 1.45
CA GLU A 107 -10.51 -22.75 0.75
C GLU A 107 -11.20 -21.76 1.70
N GLY A 108 -11.69 -20.66 1.15
CA GLY A 108 -12.55 -19.70 1.83
C GLY A 108 -13.93 -19.80 1.22
N ASP A 109 -14.96 -19.68 2.06
CA ASP A 109 -16.34 -19.91 1.60
C ASP A 109 -16.85 -18.75 0.72
N VAL A 110 -16.36 -17.53 0.97
CA VAL A 110 -16.87 -16.29 0.35
C VAL A 110 -16.02 -15.81 -0.84
N VAL A 111 -14.70 -15.97 -0.79
CA VAL A 111 -13.77 -15.57 -1.85
C VAL A 111 -13.16 -16.81 -2.48
N LYS A 112 -13.32 -16.96 -3.80
CA LYS A 112 -12.75 -18.09 -4.53
C LYS A 112 -11.30 -17.77 -4.96
N HIS A 113 -10.39 -18.68 -4.63
CA HIS A 113 -8.96 -18.55 -4.90
C HIS A 113 -8.56 -19.53 -6.02
N TYR A 114 -8.01 -19.01 -7.12
CA TYR A 114 -7.51 -19.79 -8.24
C TYR A 114 -5.99 -19.77 -8.28
N LYS A 115 -5.36 -20.93 -8.43
CA LYS A 115 -3.91 -21.05 -8.52
C LYS A 115 -3.45 -20.78 -9.95
N ILE A 116 -2.65 -19.75 -10.15
CA ILE A 116 -1.90 -19.56 -11.40
C ILE A 116 -0.62 -20.39 -11.30
N ARG A 117 -0.44 -21.29 -12.27
CA ARG A 117 0.76 -22.10 -12.43
C ARG A 117 1.62 -21.52 -13.55
N CYS A 118 2.92 -21.78 -13.47
CA CYS A 118 3.90 -21.39 -14.48
C CYS A 118 4.28 -22.59 -15.34
N LEU A 119 4.53 -22.37 -16.63
CA LEU A 119 5.09 -23.38 -17.54
C LEU A 119 6.63 -23.32 -17.54
N ASP A 120 7.28 -24.44 -17.85
CA ASP A 120 8.74 -24.56 -17.88
C ASP A 120 9.40 -23.64 -18.93
N LYS A 121 8.71 -23.39 -20.05
CA LYS A 121 9.17 -22.54 -21.16
C LYS A 121 8.74 -21.08 -21.02
N GLY A 122 8.29 -20.68 -19.83
CA GLY A 122 7.64 -19.38 -19.60
C GLY A 122 6.15 -19.41 -19.98
N GLY A 123 5.36 -18.65 -19.24
CA GLY A 123 3.90 -18.57 -19.40
C GLY A 123 3.14 -18.99 -18.15
N TYR A 124 1.84 -18.68 -18.15
CA TYR A 124 0.94 -18.75 -17.00
C TYR A 124 -0.37 -19.45 -17.39
N TYR A 125 -0.93 -20.24 -16.48
CA TYR A 125 -2.22 -20.89 -16.69
C TYR A 125 -2.97 -21.17 -15.39
N ILE A 126 -4.29 -21.32 -15.49
CA ILE A 126 -5.16 -21.81 -14.41
C ILE A 126 -5.70 -23.19 -14.78
N SER A 127 -6.30 -23.28 -15.97
CA SER A 127 -6.64 -24.54 -16.63
C SER A 127 -5.57 -24.87 -17.68
N PRO A 128 -5.07 -26.12 -17.78
CA PRO A 128 -4.13 -26.51 -18.83
C PRO A 128 -4.63 -26.24 -20.26
N SER A 129 -5.94 -26.13 -20.47
CA SER A 129 -6.54 -25.82 -21.77
C SER A 129 -6.24 -24.39 -22.25
N ASN A 130 -5.90 -23.47 -21.34
CA ASN A 130 -5.66 -22.07 -21.67
C ASN A 130 -4.34 -21.60 -21.06
N THR A 131 -3.36 -21.32 -21.91
CA THR A 131 -2.03 -20.84 -21.50
C THR A 131 -1.79 -19.43 -22.05
N PHE A 132 -1.06 -18.62 -21.29
CA PHE A 132 -0.82 -17.21 -21.58
C PHE A 132 0.66 -16.88 -21.43
N SER A 133 1.17 -15.95 -22.24
CA SER A 133 2.60 -15.57 -22.15
C SER A 133 2.88 -14.71 -20.92
N THR A 134 1.91 -13.86 -20.55
CA THR A 134 2.00 -12.93 -19.42
C THR A 134 0.77 -13.01 -18.51
N LEU A 135 0.94 -12.60 -17.24
CA LEU A 135 -0.18 -12.46 -16.30
C LEU A 135 -1.23 -11.44 -16.78
N GLN A 136 -0.79 -10.42 -17.50
CA GLN A 136 -1.67 -9.39 -18.05
C GLN A 136 -2.61 -9.96 -19.12
N GLU A 137 -2.11 -10.86 -19.97
CA GLU A 137 -2.93 -11.57 -20.95
C GLU A 137 -3.94 -12.51 -20.29
N LEU A 138 -3.52 -13.25 -19.26
CA LEU A 138 -4.39 -14.10 -18.46
C LEU A 138 -5.55 -13.28 -17.87
N VAL A 139 -5.25 -12.13 -17.25
CA VAL A 139 -6.27 -11.23 -16.69
C VAL A 139 -7.19 -10.67 -17.78
N ARG A 140 -6.64 -10.27 -18.94
CA ARG A 140 -7.44 -9.79 -20.07
C ARG A 140 -8.39 -10.87 -20.59
N TYR A 141 -7.94 -12.12 -20.70
CA TYR A 141 -8.78 -13.23 -21.13
C TYR A 141 -9.95 -13.48 -20.17
N TYR A 142 -9.64 -13.66 -18.89
CA TYR A 142 -10.66 -13.91 -17.86
C TYR A 142 -11.51 -12.66 -17.53
N SER A 143 -11.12 -11.49 -18.04
CA SER A 143 -11.98 -10.30 -18.05
C SER A 143 -13.04 -10.33 -19.15
N ARG A 144 -12.94 -11.21 -20.16
CA ARG A 144 -13.91 -11.34 -21.25
C ARG A 144 -14.81 -12.57 -21.09
N THR A 145 -14.28 -13.65 -20.52
CA THR A 145 -15.02 -14.90 -20.27
C THR A 145 -14.71 -15.45 -18.87
N ALA A 146 -15.65 -16.18 -18.26
CA ALA A 146 -15.41 -16.86 -17.00
C ALA A 146 -14.62 -18.17 -17.21
N ASP A 147 -14.95 -18.94 -18.26
CA ASP A 147 -14.22 -20.14 -18.71
C ASP A 147 -13.71 -21.05 -17.56
N GLY A 148 -14.65 -21.53 -16.74
CA GLY A 148 -14.37 -22.38 -15.57
C GLY A 148 -14.12 -21.62 -14.25
N LEU A 149 -13.99 -20.29 -14.29
CA LEU A 149 -14.04 -19.46 -13.08
C LEU A 149 -15.49 -19.30 -12.60
N CYS A 150 -15.66 -19.08 -11.30
CA CYS A 150 -16.97 -18.86 -10.67
C CYS A 150 -17.63 -17.56 -11.14
N GLN A 151 -16.84 -16.61 -11.67
CA GLN A 151 -17.29 -15.37 -12.26
C GLN A 151 -16.19 -14.80 -13.17
N ARG A 152 -16.59 -14.12 -14.24
CA ARG A 152 -15.70 -13.29 -15.06
C ARG A 152 -15.07 -12.16 -14.22
N LEU A 153 -13.82 -11.80 -14.52
CA LEU A 153 -13.15 -10.67 -13.90
C LEU A 153 -13.77 -9.36 -14.39
N TYR A 154 -14.30 -8.58 -13.46
CA TYR A 154 -14.99 -7.33 -13.77
C TYR A 154 -14.06 -6.12 -13.60
N ALA A 155 -13.45 -5.98 -12.42
CA ALA A 155 -12.59 -4.85 -12.10
C ALA A 155 -11.51 -5.25 -11.09
N PRO A 156 -10.32 -4.63 -11.11
CA PRO A 156 -9.36 -4.77 -10.02
C PRO A 156 -9.99 -4.35 -8.69
N CYS A 157 -9.58 -5.00 -7.59
CA CYS A 157 -9.93 -4.60 -6.23
C CYS A 157 -9.55 -3.14 -6.04
N LYS A 158 -10.43 -2.36 -5.40
CA LYS A 158 -10.08 -0.99 -5.04
C LYS A 158 -8.93 -1.02 -4.02
N PRO A 159 -7.77 -0.42 -4.32
CA PRO A 159 -6.69 -0.36 -3.35
C PRO A 159 -7.15 0.48 -2.15
N ARG A 160 -6.79 0.05 -0.95
CA ARG A 160 -6.94 0.90 0.24
C ARG A 160 -6.05 2.11 0.04
N ALA A 161 -6.57 3.31 0.28
CA ALA A 161 -5.71 4.49 0.35
C ALA A 161 -4.61 4.20 1.39
N PRO A 162 -3.32 4.34 1.02
CA PRO A 162 -2.26 4.07 1.97
C PRO A 162 -2.41 5.07 3.11
N GLN A 163 -2.38 4.56 4.34
CA GLN A 163 -2.17 5.46 5.47
C GLN A 163 -0.68 5.81 5.44
N GLN A 164 -0.38 7.11 5.39
CA GLN A 164 0.98 7.57 5.58
C GLN A 164 1.43 7.12 6.98
N PRO A 165 2.52 6.36 7.09
CA PRO A 165 3.11 6.06 8.39
C PRO A 165 3.43 7.33 9.14
N TRP A 166 3.51 7.23 10.47
CA TRP A 166 3.99 8.36 11.28
C TRP A 166 5.37 8.79 10.82
N ALA A 167 5.70 10.08 10.91
CA ALA A 167 7.00 10.60 10.48
C ALA A 167 8.15 9.80 11.13
N HIS A 168 9.19 9.50 10.33
CA HIS A 168 10.37 8.80 10.83
C HIS A 168 11.05 9.66 11.92
N ASP A 169 11.40 9.04 13.04
CA ASP A 169 12.05 9.65 14.22
C ASP A 169 11.24 10.67 15.04
N GLU A 170 9.93 10.82 14.85
CA GLU A 170 9.09 11.73 15.67
C GLU A 170 8.39 11.00 16.83
N TRP A 171 9.14 10.33 17.71
CA TRP A 171 8.54 9.62 18.86
C TRP A 171 8.03 10.55 19.97
N GLU A 172 8.76 11.63 20.23
CA GLU A 172 8.36 12.68 21.17
C GLU A 172 7.90 13.89 20.37
N ILE A 173 6.65 14.30 20.59
CA ILE A 173 6.08 15.48 19.93
C ILE A 173 5.78 16.59 20.93
N PRO A 174 6.11 17.86 20.60
CA PRO A 174 5.75 18.99 21.46
C PRO A 174 4.24 19.04 21.64
N ARG A 175 3.77 19.23 22.86
CA ARG A 175 2.33 19.17 23.18
C ARG A 175 1.51 20.19 22.39
N GLU A 176 2.13 21.30 22.00
CA GLU A 176 1.55 22.41 21.25
C GLU A 176 1.15 22.01 19.83
N THR A 177 1.76 20.95 19.29
CA THR A 177 1.44 20.38 17.97
C THR A 177 0.14 19.57 17.98
N LEU A 178 -0.36 19.21 19.16
CA LEU A 178 -1.57 18.42 19.35
C LEU A 178 -2.76 19.30 19.74
N LYS A 179 -3.71 19.43 18.82
CA LYS A 179 -5.00 20.07 19.11
C LYS A 179 -6.04 19.03 19.47
N MET A 180 -6.45 19.00 20.73
CA MET A 180 -7.61 18.21 21.18
C MET A 180 -8.90 18.78 20.58
N VAL A 181 -9.63 17.99 19.80
CA VAL A 181 -10.83 18.43 19.06
C VAL A 181 -12.11 17.97 19.74
N LYS A 182 -12.21 16.69 20.10
CA LYS A 182 -13.43 16.12 20.70
C LYS A 182 -13.07 15.11 21.76
N LYS A 183 -13.64 15.24 22.96
CA LYS A 183 -13.53 14.21 23.99
C LYS A 183 -14.37 13.00 23.58
N LEU A 184 -13.74 11.84 23.53
CA LEU A 184 -14.36 10.56 23.17
C LEU A 184 -14.78 9.77 24.41
N GLY A 185 -14.08 9.97 25.53
CA GLY A 185 -14.40 9.31 26.79
C GLY A 185 -13.48 9.72 27.95
N ALA A 186 -13.82 9.25 29.15
CA ALA A 186 -13.00 9.39 30.35
C ALA A 186 -13.07 8.11 31.17
N GLY A 187 -11.98 7.76 31.83
CA GLY A 187 -11.88 6.67 32.79
C GLY A 187 -11.01 7.06 33.98
N GLN A 188 -10.77 6.11 34.88
CA GLN A 188 -10.03 6.37 36.13
C GLN A 188 -8.57 6.83 35.93
N PHE A 189 -8.00 6.59 34.74
CA PHE A 189 -6.59 6.87 34.43
C PHE A 189 -6.39 7.95 33.37
N GLY A 190 -7.44 8.69 33.01
CA GLY A 190 -7.35 9.81 32.08
C GLY A 190 -8.50 9.91 31.10
N GLU A 191 -8.30 10.74 30.09
CA GLU A 191 -9.30 11.09 29.09
C GLU A 191 -8.82 10.70 27.69
N VAL A 192 -9.75 10.28 26.85
CA VAL A 192 -9.50 9.97 25.45
C VAL A 192 -10.05 11.11 24.60
N TRP A 193 -9.19 11.69 23.79
CA TRP A 193 -9.52 12.80 22.91
C TRP A 193 -9.22 12.43 21.46
N MET A 194 -10.13 12.77 20.56
CA MET A 194 -9.85 12.89 19.14
C MET A 194 -9.00 14.14 18.95
N GLY A 195 -7.78 13.98 18.43
CA GLY A 195 -6.84 15.06 18.20
C GLY A 195 -6.61 15.32 16.71
N LYS A 196 -6.12 16.52 16.41
CA LYS A 196 -5.43 16.81 15.15
C LYS A 196 -3.99 17.15 15.47
N PHE A 197 -3.08 16.49 14.79
CA PHE A 197 -1.66 16.80 14.83
C PHE A 197 -1.33 17.80 13.71
N TYR A 198 -0.58 18.83 14.05
CA TYR A 198 -0.05 19.80 13.10
C TYR A 198 1.45 19.85 13.29
N LEU A 199 2.20 19.56 12.24
CA LEU A 199 3.63 19.77 12.26
C LEU A 199 3.89 21.26 12.54
N PRO A 200 4.74 21.59 13.54
CA PRO A 200 5.05 22.97 13.83
C PRO A 200 5.72 23.57 12.59
N PRO A 201 5.34 24.80 12.19
CA PRO A 201 5.99 25.46 11.08
C PRO A 201 7.37 25.98 11.53
N THR A 202 8.37 25.13 11.63
CA THR A 202 9.73 25.59 11.95
C THR A 202 10.56 25.75 10.68
N PHE A 203 10.87 27.02 10.38
CA PHE A 203 11.86 27.52 9.40
C PHE A 203 11.56 27.37 7.90
N TYR A 204 10.37 27.77 7.48
CA TYR A 204 10.12 28.08 6.07
C TYR A 204 10.95 29.29 5.63
N THR A 205 12.03 29.08 4.88
CA THR A 205 12.47 30.13 3.93
C THR A 205 11.45 30.17 2.79
N PRO A 206 10.87 31.35 2.48
CA PRO A 206 9.76 31.42 1.56
C PRO A 206 10.27 31.26 0.12
N ARG A 207 9.97 30.14 -0.53
CA ARG A 207 9.73 30.15 -1.98
C ARG A 207 8.26 29.97 -2.23
N HIS A 208 7.65 31.09 -2.61
CA HIS A 208 6.31 31.21 -3.16
C HIS A 208 5.86 29.96 -3.94
N ARG A 209 4.85 29.26 -3.41
CA ARG A 209 3.78 28.69 -4.23
C ARG A 209 2.58 28.39 -3.36
N SER A 210 1.45 28.96 -3.76
CA SER A 210 0.12 28.75 -3.22
C SER A 210 -0.24 27.26 -3.15
N PHE A 211 -0.49 26.73 -1.95
CA PHE A 211 -1.04 25.38 -1.75
C PHE A 211 -2.54 25.44 -1.45
N ARG A 212 -3.31 24.63 -2.17
CA ARG A 212 -4.70 24.28 -1.81
C ARG A 212 -4.67 23.24 -0.69
N SER A 213 -5.56 23.42 0.27
CA SER A 213 -5.74 22.61 1.48
C SER A 213 -5.99 21.12 1.18
N GLY A 214 -5.02 20.26 1.55
CA GLY A 214 -5.25 18.84 1.81
C GLY A 214 -5.64 18.60 3.27
N SER A 215 -6.53 17.65 3.54
CA SER A 215 -7.02 17.34 4.88
C SER A 215 -5.91 16.71 5.75
N PRO A 216 -5.68 17.18 6.99
CA PRO A 216 -4.66 16.62 7.87
C PRO A 216 -5.02 15.21 8.36
N PRO A 217 -4.02 14.35 8.62
CA PRO A 217 -4.24 13.02 9.17
C PRO A 217 -4.91 13.09 10.55
N GLN A 218 -5.86 12.19 10.78
CA GLN A 218 -6.50 12.04 12.10
C GLN A 218 -5.69 11.07 12.96
N VAL A 219 -5.36 11.49 14.18
CA VAL A 219 -4.62 10.67 15.13
C VAL A 219 -5.44 10.53 16.41
N THR A 220 -5.60 9.31 16.89
CA THR A 220 -6.13 9.02 18.23
C THR A 220 -4.97 8.91 19.21
N THR A 221 -4.82 9.89 20.09
CA THR A 221 -3.78 9.92 21.13
C THR A 221 -4.39 9.59 22.50
N ARG A 222 -3.74 8.68 23.24
CA ARG A 222 -4.03 8.42 24.67
C ARG A 222 -3.09 9.30 25.49
N THR A 223 -3.63 10.29 26.20
CA THR A 223 -2.81 11.17 27.05
C THR A 223 -2.97 10.72 28.51
N THR A 224 -1.89 10.28 29.15
CA THR A 224 -1.82 10.14 30.60
C THR A 224 -1.31 11.45 31.18
N ARG A 225 -2.09 12.12 32.04
CA ARG A 225 -1.55 13.23 32.83
C ARG A 225 -0.57 12.67 33.84
N LYS A 226 0.71 13.08 33.80
CA LYS A 226 1.54 13.08 35.00
C LYS A 226 1.04 14.24 35.88
N TRP A 227 0.59 13.93 37.07
CA TRP A 227 0.27 14.92 38.11
C TRP A 227 1.59 15.53 38.64
N PRO A 228 1.58 16.81 39.04
CA PRO A 228 2.77 17.50 39.55
C PRO A 228 3.31 16.89 40.84
#